data_AF-A0A5B7BZ86-F1
#
_entry.id   AF-A0A5B7BZ86-F1
#
_cell.length_a   1.000
_cell.length_b   1.000
_cell.length_c   1.000
_cell.angle_alpha   90.00
_cell.angle_beta   90.00
_cell.angle_gamma   90.00
#
_symmetry.space_group_name_H-M   'P 1'
#
loop_
_entity.id
_entity.type
_entity.pdbx_description
1 polymer ?
#
loop_
_entity_poly.entity_id
_entity_poly.type
_entity_poly.pdbx_seq_one_letter_code
_entity_poly.pdbx_strand_id
1 'polypeptide(L)'
;MNHSLSHLLHNCRTLRSLKSIHARLLIDGSISSSDLILNKILRLYSRFGALDYACKVFDEITEPNAFLWTSMIHGYVENRGYTEAFDLFHRMRSESVPPLNFTISSVLKALARQTRLKDGEAIYGFIEKYG
;
A
#
# COMPACT_ATOMS: atom_id res chain seq x y z
N MET A 1 12.15 16.88 11.25
CA MET A 1 10.92 16.65 10.45
C MET A 1 10.16 17.96 10.34
N ASN A 2 9.88 18.46 9.13
CA ASN A 2 9.09 19.68 8.94
C ASN A 2 7.62 19.43 9.32
N HIS A 3 7.24 19.79 10.56
CA HIS A 3 5.90 19.59 11.13
C HIS A 3 4.75 20.18 10.27
N SER A 4 5.02 21.15 9.39
CA SER A 4 4.00 21.74 8.52
C SER A 4 3.53 20.79 7.42
N LEU A 5 4.42 20.01 6.81
CA LEU A 5 4.10 19.15 5.66
C LEU A 5 3.31 17.90 6.09
N SER A 6 3.64 17.33 7.25
CA SER A 6 2.85 16.23 7.83
C SER A 6 1.44 16.69 8.20
N HIS A 7 1.29 17.91 8.73
CA HIS A 7 -0.02 18.51 9.01
C HIS A 7 -0.83 18.79 7.72
N LEU A 8 -0.17 19.23 6.64
CA LEU A 8 -0.81 19.43 5.34
C LEU A 8 -1.31 18.11 4.72
N LEU A 9 -0.52 17.03 4.84
CA LEU A 9 -0.96 15.69 4.42
C LEU A 9 -2.15 15.19 5.26
N HIS A 10 -2.21 15.52 6.55
CA HIS A 10 -3.32 15.15 7.41
C HIS A 10 -4.65 15.76 6.92
N ASN A 11 -4.60 17.02 6.48
CA ASN A 11 -5.76 17.78 6.03
C ASN A 11 -5.99 17.75 4.52
N CYS A 12 -5.25 16.93 3.77
CA CYS A 12 -5.38 16.84 2.32
C CYS A 12 -6.74 16.24 1.91
N ARG A 13 -7.57 17.03 1.22
CA ARG A 13 -8.94 16.65 0.81
C ARG A 13 -9.12 16.42 -0.69
N THR A 14 -8.15 16.81 -1.52
CA THR A 14 -8.26 16.66 -2.98
C THR A 14 -7.03 16.01 -3.59
N LEU A 15 -7.22 15.33 -4.72
CA LEU A 15 -6.12 14.77 -5.51
C LEU A 15 -5.17 15.87 -6.02
N ARG A 16 -5.70 17.05 -6.37
CA ARG A 16 -4.88 18.21 -6.80
C ARG A 16 -3.93 18.65 -5.69
N SER A 17 -4.44 18.88 -4.47
CA SER A 17 -3.60 19.27 -3.33
C SER A 17 -2.58 18.19 -2.99
N LEU A 18 -2.94 16.91 -3.11
CA LEU A 18 -2.00 15.80 -2.88
C LEU A 18 -0.84 15.85 -3.88
N LYS A 19 -1.13 15.99 -5.18
CA LYS A 19 -0.08 16.09 -6.22
C LYS A 19 0.85 17.28 -5.97
N SER A 20 0.32 18.44 -5.57
CA SER A 20 1.14 19.61 -5.25
C SER A 20 2.04 19.40 -4.02
N ILE A 21 1.50 18.80 -2.95
CA ILE A 21 2.28 18.46 -1.74
C ILE A 21 3.35 17.42 -2.07
N HIS A 22 2.99 16.39 -2.82
CA HIS A 22 3.91 15.33 -3.24
C HIS A 22 5.06 15.90 -4.08
N ALA A 23 4.78 16.75 -5.07
CA ALA A 23 5.80 17.42 -5.86
C ALA A 23 6.77 18.26 -5.00
N ARG A 24 6.24 18.98 -4.00
CA ARG A 24 7.08 19.72 -3.04
C ARG A 24 7.98 18.79 -2.23
N LEU A 25 7.44 17.67 -1.74
CA LEU A 25 8.21 16.69 -0.96
C LEU A 25 9.33 16.03 -1.77
N LEU A 26 9.13 15.83 -3.08
CA LEU A 26 10.15 15.34 -4.00
C LEU A 26 11.27 16.38 -4.19
N ILE A 27 10.92 17.64 -4.45
CA ILE A 27 11.89 18.74 -4.64
C ILE A 27 12.71 18.96 -3.37
N ASP A 28 12.08 18.91 -2.20
CA ASP A 28 12.72 19.14 -0.91
C ASP A 28 13.47 17.88 -0.39
N GLY A 29 13.47 16.77 -1.15
CA GLY A 29 14.13 15.50 -0.79
C GLY A 29 13.58 14.81 0.46
N SER A 30 12.44 15.30 0.98
CA SER A 30 11.91 14.89 2.29
C SER A 30 11.09 13.60 2.23
N ILE A 31 10.64 13.17 1.05
CA ILE A 31 9.78 12.00 0.89
C ILE A 31 10.48 10.69 1.31
N SER A 32 11.73 10.48 0.89
CA SER A 32 12.50 9.26 1.16
C SER A 32 12.98 9.16 2.61
N SER A 33 12.79 10.21 3.41
CA SER A 33 13.26 10.29 4.79
C SER A 33 12.28 9.72 5.83
N SER A 34 11.06 9.33 5.42
CA SER A 34 10.04 8.88 6.37
C SER A 34 9.01 7.94 5.77
N ASP A 35 9.01 6.69 6.26
CA ASP A 35 7.97 5.68 5.97
C ASP A 35 6.56 6.16 6.32
N LEU A 36 6.42 7.03 7.33
CA LEU A 36 5.14 7.60 7.72
C LEU A 36 4.59 8.53 6.62
N ILE A 37 5.45 9.34 6.00
CA ILE A 37 5.09 10.23 4.90
C ILE A 37 4.74 9.39 3.67
N LEU A 38 5.61 8.45 3.30
CA LEU A 38 5.39 7.52 2.19
C LEU A 38 4.05 6.81 2.34
N ASN A 39 3.83 6.16 3.48
CA ASN A 39 2.59 5.47 3.78
C ASN A 39 1.36 6.38 3.65
N LYS A 40 1.45 7.62 4.15
CA LYS A 40 0.34 8.58 4.06
C LYS A 40 0.05 8.95 2.61
N ILE A 41 1.08 9.16 1.79
CA ILE A 41 0.96 9.45 0.36
C ILE A 41 0.28 8.28 -0.37
N LEU A 42 0.77 7.05 -0.16
CA LEU A 42 0.19 5.83 -0.74
C LEU A 42 -1.30 5.71 -0.40
N ARG A 43 -1.64 5.84 0.89
CA ARG A 43 -3.05 5.76 1.34
C ARG A 43 -3.92 6.88 0.76
N LEU A 44 -3.40 8.10 0.62
CA LEU A 44 -4.17 9.21 0.07
C LEU A 44 -4.40 9.05 -1.43
N TYR A 45 -3.41 8.60 -2.21
CA TYR A 45 -3.58 8.31 -3.63
C TYR A 45 -4.59 7.18 -3.85
N SER A 46 -4.47 6.08 -3.09
CA SER A 46 -5.45 4.99 -3.11
C SER A 46 -6.85 5.46 -2.74
N ARG A 47 -7.01 6.32 -1.71
CA ARG A 47 -8.31 6.89 -1.34
C ARG A 47 -8.94 7.74 -2.45
N PHE A 48 -8.13 8.40 -3.26
CA PHE A 48 -8.60 9.19 -4.41
C PHE A 48 -8.72 8.36 -5.70
N GLY A 49 -8.54 7.04 -5.64
CA GLY A 49 -8.59 6.14 -6.80
C GLY A 49 -7.43 6.30 -7.78
N ALA A 50 -6.39 7.05 -7.42
CA ALA A 50 -5.24 7.32 -8.29
C ALA A 50 -4.10 6.32 -8.00
N LEU A 51 -4.41 5.02 -8.16
CA LEU A 51 -3.49 3.93 -7.85
C LEU A 51 -2.23 3.94 -8.72
N ASP A 52 -2.31 4.46 -9.95
CA ASP A 52 -1.17 4.67 -10.83
C ASP A 52 -0.07 5.54 -10.18
N TYR A 53 -0.47 6.58 -9.45
CA TYR A 53 0.47 7.40 -8.68
C TYR A 53 0.97 6.69 -7.43
N ALA A 54 0.11 5.94 -6.74
CA ALA A 54 0.51 5.16 -5.57
C ALA A 54 1.58 4.12 -5.94
N CYS A 55 1.40 3.41 -7.07
CA CYS A 55 2.36 2.44 -7.57
C CYS A 55 3.70 3.05 -7.90
N LYS A 56 3.73 4.19 -8.62
CA LYS A 56 4.99 4.89 -8.92
C LYS A 56 5.77 5.23 -7.64
N VAL A 57 5.07 5.76 -6.64
CA VAL A 57 5.70 6.07 -5.34
C VAL A 57 6.21 4.80 -4.66
N PHE A 58 5.45 3.71 -4.71
CA PHE A 58 5.84 2.44 -4.11
C PHE A 58 7.04 1.79 -4.80
N ASP A 59 7.08 1.81 -6.13
CA ASP A 59 8.15 1.22 -6.94
C ASP A 59 9.47 2.02 -6.85
N GLU A 60 9.41 3.29 -6.42
CA GLU A 60 10.59 4.09 -6.10
C GLU A 60 11.23 3.74 -4.74
N ILE A 61 10.59 2.89 -3.92
CA ILE A 61 11.10 2.47 -2.61
C ILE A 61 11.96 1.21 -2.80
N THR A 62 13.26 1.31 -2.51
CA THR A 62 14.21 0.19 -2.71
C THR A 62 13.90 -1.03 -1.83
N GLU A 63 13.48 -0.82 -0.58
CA GLU A 63 13.21 -1.89 0.39
C GLU A 63 11.94 -1.58 1.20
N PRO A 64 10.74 -1.72 0.61
CA PRO A 64 9.51 -1.41 1.30
C PRO A 64 9.30 -2.36 2.48
N ASN A 65 9.12 -1.78 3.67
CA ASN A 65 8.80 -2.55 4.87
C ASN A 65 7.37 -3.14 4.81
N ALA A 66 7.06 -4.07 5.72
CA ALA A 66 5.77 -4.75 5.75
C ALA A 66 4.56 -3.80 5.82
N PHE A 67 4.72 -2.63 6.46
CA PHE A 67 3.66 -1.64 6.58
C PHE A 67 3.34 -0.95 5.25
N LEU A 68 4.35 -0.62 4.45
CA LEU A 68 4.17 -0.02 3.12
C LEU A 68 3.53 -1.02 2.14
N TRP A 69 3.96 -2.28 2.15
CA TRP A 69 3.32 -3.38 1.42
C TRP A 69 1.84 -3.51 1.77
N THR A 70 1.55 -3.56 3.08
CA THR A 70 0.18 -3.67 3.61
C THR A 70 -0.70 -2.55 3.06
N SER A 71 -0.19 -1.32 3.05
CA SER A 71 -0.95 -0.16 2.57
C SER A 71 -1.24 -0.19 1.08
N MET A 72 -0.30 -0.66 0.26
CA MET A 72 -0.55 -0.82 -1.18
C MET A 72 -1.53 -1.94 -1.48
N ILE A 73 -1.35 -3.11 -0.86
CA ILE A 73 -2.27 -4.24 -1.01
C ILE A 73 -3.68 -3.80 -0.61
N HIS A 74 -3.83 -3.16 0.55
CA HIS A 74 -5.12 -2.64 0.99
C HIS A 74 -5.69 -1.58 0.02
N GLY A 75 -4.85 -0.69 -0.50
CA GLY A 75 -5.24 0.30 -1.49
C GLY A 75 -5.85 -0.33 -2.75
N TYR A 76 -5.24 -1.40 -3.26
CA TYR A 76 -5.79 -2.16 -4.38
C TYR A 76 -7.13 -2.81 -4.06
N VAL A 77 -7.24 -3.46 -2.89
CA VAL A 77 -8.49 -4.14 -2.46
C VAL A 77 -9.66 -3.16 -2.37
N GLU A 78 -9.45 -1.99 -1.78
CA GLU A 78 -10.51 -0.97 -1.64
C GLU A 78 -10.91 -0.35 -2.99
N ASN A 79 -10.02 -0.37 -3.98
CA ASN A 79 -10.29 0.07 -5.35
C ASN A 79 -10.65 -1.08 -6.31
N ARG A 80 -11.00 -2.26 -5.78
CA ARG A 80 -11.43 -3.44 -6.57
C ARG A 80 -10.36 -4.03 -7.49
N GLY A 81 -9.10 -3.64 -7.34
CA GLY A 81 -7.94 -4.25 -8.01
C GLY A 81 -7.51 -5.54 -7.30
N TYR A 82 -8.39 -6.53 -7.24
CA TYR A 82 -8.18 -7.73 -6.43
C TYR A 82 -7.06 -8.63 -6.97
N THR A 83 -6.88 -8.68 -8.29
CA THR A 83 -5.80 -9.45 -8.92
C THR A 83 -4.45 -8.82 -8.56
N GLU A 84 -4.35 -7.51 -8.72
CA GLU A 84 -3.16 -6.72 -8.43
C GLU A 84 -2.80 -6.77 -6.94
N ALA A 85 -3.81 -6.75 -6.05
CA ALA A 85 -3.59 -6.95 -4.61
C ALA A 85 -2.96 -8.32 -4.32
N PHE A 86 -3.39 -9.36 -5.02
CA PHE A 86 -2.88 -10.72 -4.85
C PHE A 86 -1.49 -10.89 -5.43
N ASP A 87 -1.23 -10.34 -6.61
CA ASP A 87 0.10 -10.32 -7.24
C ASP A 87 1.10 -9.58 -6.35
N LEU A 88 0.69 -8.46 -5.76
CA LEU A 88 1.51 -7.69 -4.84
C LEU A 88 1.78 -8.45 -3.54
N PHE A 89 0.82 -9.21 -3.03
CA PHE A 89 1.03 -10.12 -1.89
C PHE A 89 2.02 -11.25 -2.23
N HIS A 90 1.97 -11.80 -3.44
CA HIS A 90 2.96 -12.77 -3.90
C HIS A 90 4.35 -12.16 -3.99
N ARG A 91 4.47 -10.95 -4.53
CA ARG A 91 5.75 -10.22 -4.60
C ARG A 91 6.32 -9.96 -3.20
N MET A 92 5.50 -9.48 -2.25
CA MET A 92 5.88 -9.32 -0.84
C MET A 92 6.50 -10.59 -0.25
N ARG A 93 5.88 -11.75 -0.53
CA ARG A 93 6.37 -13.06 -0.05
C ARG A 93 7.65 -13.49 -0.75
N SER A 94 7.80 -13.26 -2.06
CA SER A 94 9.05 -13.58 -2.78
C SER A 94 10.23 -12.74 -2.30
N GLU A 95 9.96 -11.51 -1.85
CA GLU A 95 10.96 -10.63 -1.22
C GLU A 95 11.16 -10.96 0.27
N SER A 96 10.59 -12.06 0.77
CA SER A 96 10.71 -12.52 2.16
C SER A 96 10.25 -11.51 3.21
N VAL A 97 9.36 -10.59 2.85
CA VAL A 97 8.77 -9.62 3.78
C VAL A 97 7.55 -10.27 4.46
N PRO A 98 7.54 -10.42 5.79
CA PRO A 98 6.44 -11.10 6.49
C PRO A 98 5.16 -10.24 6.45
N PRO A 99 4.02 -10.80 6.03
CA PRO A 99 2.76 -10.06 5.98
C PRO A 99 2.25 -9.76 7.39
N LEU A 100 1.71 -8.55 7.58
CA LEU A 100 0.95 -8.22 8.79
C LEU A 100 -0.42 -8.91 8.77
N ASN A 101 -1.01 -9.18 9.94
CA ASN A 101 -2.36 -9.77 10.05
C ASN A 101 -3.41 -9.03 9.20
N PHE A 102 -3.34 -7.70 9.16
CA PHE A 102 -4.24 -6.89 8.35
C PHE A 102 -4.06 -7.10 6.84
N THR A 103 -2.84 -7.41 6.39
CA THR A 103 -2.53 -7.79 5.01
C THR A 103 -3.27 -9.06 4.64
N ILE A 104 -3.15 -10.10 5.48
CA ILE A 104 -3.77 -11.40 5.26
C ILE A 104 -5.29 -11.24 5.15
N SER A 105 -5.91 -10.50 6.08
CA SER A 105 -7.35 -10.20 6.03
C SER A 105 -7.76 -9.46 4.76
N SER A 106 -6.94 -8.51 4.30
CA SER A 106 -7.22 -7.77 3.06
C SER A 106 -7.16 -8.68 1.82
N VAL A 107 -6.16 -9.56 1.75
CA VAL A 107 -6.01 -10.50 0.63
C VAL A 107 -7.13 -11.55 0.63
N LEU A 108 -7.50 -12.11 1.79
CA LEU A 108 -8.64 -13.02 1.90
C LEU A 108 -9.95 -12.38 1.42
N LYS A 109 -10.18 -11.10 1.77
CA LYS A 109 -11.32 -10.33 1.26
C LYS A 109 -11.28 -10.20 -0.27
N ALA A 110 -10.10 -9.99 -0.85
CA ALA A 110 -9.90 -9.92 -2.30
C ALA A 110 -10.24 -11.24 -2.99
N LEU A 111 -9.74 -12.36 -2.47
CA LEU A 111 -9.98 -13.70 -3.01
C LEU A 111 -11.45 -14.10 -2.95
N ALA A 112 -12.10 -13.84 -1.81
CA ALA A 112 -13.53 -14.09 -1.65
C ALA A 112 -14.37 -13.32 -2.70
N ARG A 113 -13.95 -12.09 -3.06
CA ARG A 113 -14.61 -11.28 -4.08
C ARG A 113 -14.37 -11.77 -5.51
N GLN A 114 -13.28 -12.48 -5.77
CA GLN A 114 -12.96 -13.05 -7.08
C GLN A 114 -13.44 -14.49 -7.27
N THR A 115 -14.09 -15.12 -6.28
CA THR A 115 -14.45 -16.56 -6.29
C THR A 115 -13.25 -17.49 -6.58
N ARG A 116 -12.02 -17.04 -6.31
CA ARG A 116 -10.78 -17.79 -6.56
C ARG A 116 -10.49 -18.75 -5.41
N LEU A 117 -11.30 -19.81 -5.31
CA LEU A 117 -11.25 -20.77 -4.19
C LEU A 117 -9.89 -21.45 -4.02
N LYS A 118 -9.20 -21.80 -5.13
CA LYS A 118 -7.90 -22.47 -5.10
C LYS A 118 -6.79 -21.62 -4.46
N ASP A 119 -6.87 -20.30 -4.59
CA ASP A 119 -5.89 -19.39 -4.00
C ASP A 119 -6.15 -19.17 -2.49
N GLY A 120 -7.39 -19.38 -2.04
CA GLY A 120 -7.76 -19.33 -0.63
C GLY A 120 -7.11 -20.44 0.20
N GLU A 121 -6.97 -21.64 -0.38
CA GLU A 121 -6.29 -22.79 0.25
C GLU A 121 -4.81 -22.51 0.50
N ALA A 122 -4.13 -21.84 -0.42
CA ALA A 122 -2.72 -21.47 -0.27
C ALA A 122 -2.48 -20.47 0.88
N ILE A 123 -3.44 -19.57 1.13
CA ILE A 123 -3.39 -18.65 2.28
C ILE A 123 -3.76 -19.36 3.57
N TYR A 124 -4.74 -20.26 3.55
CA TYR A 124 -5.11 -21.05 4.72
C TYR A 124 -3.93 -21.89 5.23
N GLY A 125 -3.20 -22.57 4.34
CA GLY A 125 -1.98 -23.30 4.72
C GLY A 125 -0.84 -22.39 5.21
N PHE A 126 -0.81 -21.12 4.82
CA PHE A 126 0.13 -20.15 5.39
C PHE A 126 -0.26 -19.75 6.82
N ILE A 127 -1.55 -19.53 7.09
CA ILE A 127 -2.06 -19.22 8.44
C ILE A 127 -1.82 -20.40 9.39
N GLU A 128 -2.03 -21.64 8.95
CA GLU A 128 -1.80 -22.82 9.79
C GLU A 128 -0.31 -23.04 10.10
N LYS A 129 0.59 -22.62 9.20
CA LYS A 129 2.03 -22.82 9.35
C LYS A 129 2.72 -21.71 10.15
N TYR A 130 2.16 -20.51 10.19
CA TYR A 130 2.82 -19.31 10.74
C TYR A 130 1.94 -18.41 11.62
N GLY A 131 0.67 -18.74 11.81
CA GLY A 131 -0.24 -18.12 12.79
C GLY A 131 -0.19 -18.81 14.14
#